data_AF-A0A970KKN0-F1
#
_entry.id   AF-A0A970KKN0-F1
#
_cell.length_a   1.000
_cell.length_b   1.000
_cell.length_c   1.000
_cell.angle_alpha   90.00
_cell.angle_beta   90.00
_cell.angle_gamma   90.00
#
_symmetry.space_group_name_H-M   'P 1'
#
loop_
_entity.id
_entity.type
_entity.pdbx_description
1 polymer ?
#
loop_
_entity_poly.entity_id
_entity_poly.type
_entity_poly.pdbx_seq_one_letter_code
_entity_poly.pdbx_strand_id
1 'polypeptide(L)'
;MFEGDTEGPFYCVHCGQKYGELRSLVSNSCTRNPDGRYHEPYDGDVAGDFTCKYCGRTYRDIRNMVANSCPKNPVRGGRHSPAR
;
A
#
# COMPACT_ATOMS: atom_id res chain seq x y z
N MET A 1 1.78 -23.14 23.41
CA MET A 1 2.09 -23.40 21.99
C MET A 1 2.40 -22.05 21.38
N PHE A 2 3.62 -21.91 20.85
CA PHE A 2 4.10 -20.67 20.28
C PHE A 2 3.75 -20.68 18.79
N GLU A 3 2.83 -19.83 18.38
CA GLU A 3 2.64 -19.42 16.98
C GLU A 3 2.50 -17.90 17.01
N GLY A 4 3.64 -17.22 17.21
CA GLY A 4 3.76 -15.82 16.87
C GLY A 4 4.09 -15.75 15.39
N ASP A 5 3.17 -15.30 14.56
CA ASP A 5 3.45 -14.99 13.16
C ASP A 5 2.76 -13.69 12.78
N THR A 6 3.40 -12.57 13.14
CA THR A 6 3.23 -11.26 12.46
C THR A 6 1.77 -10.78 12.29
N GLU A 7 1.08 -10.54 13.41
CA GLU A 7 -0.29 -10.01 13.43
C GLU A 7 -0.31 -8.50 13.14
N GLY A 8 0.08 -8.13 11.92
CA GLY A 8 0.06 -6.75 11.45
C GLY A 8 -1.08 -6.53 10.45
N PRO A 9 -1.70 -5.34 10.40
CA PRO A 9 -2.49 -4.98 9.24
C PRO A 9 -1.55 -4.85 8.03
N PHE A 10 -1.62 -5.79 7.10
CA PHE A 10 -0.87 -5.73 5.84
C PHE A 10 -1.62 -4.87 4.84
N TYR A 11 -0.94 -3.90 4.24
CA TYR A 11 -1.58 -3.00 3.28
C TYR A 11 -1.04 -3.21 1.88
N CYS A 12 -1.90 -3.04 0.87
CA CYS A 12 -1.46 -3.05 -0.51
C CYS A 12 -1.00 -1.65 -0.97
N VAL A 13 0.19 -1.53 -1.56
CA VAL A 13 0.72 -0.23 -2.01
C VAL A 13 -0.01 0.41 -3.20
N HIS A 14 -0.82 -0.38 -3.92
CA HIS A 14 -1.54 0.11 -5.10
C HIS A 14 -3.00 0.48 -4.83
N CYS A 15 -3.69 -0.29 -3.97
CA CYS A 15 -5.10 -0.06 -3.65
C CYS A 15 -5.37 0.30 -2.19
N GLY A 16 -4.40 0.11 -1.30
CA GLY A 16 -4.53 0.38 0.13
C GLY A 16 -5.53 -0.53 0.83
N GLN A 17 -5.87 -1.69 0.24
CA GLN A 17 -6.60 -2.75 0.92
C GLN A 17 -5.79 -3.25 2.12
N LYS A 18 -6.48 -3.47 3.24
CA LYS A 18 -5.94 -4.02 4.48
C LYS A 18 -6.27 -5.50 4.55
N TYR A 19 -5.29 -6.33 4.90
CA TYR A 19 -5.42 -7.75 5.15
C TYR A 19 -4.90 -8.09 6.54
N GLY A 20 -5.47 -9.12 7.16
CA GLY A 20 -4.95 -9.65 8.43
C GLY A 20 -3.73 -10.56 8.24
N GLU A 21 -3.48 -11.03 7.02
CA GLU A 21 -2.41 -11.95 6.70
C GLU A 21 -1.74 -11.56 5.38
N LEU A 22 -0.41 -11.62 5.36
CA LEU A 22 0.39 -11.36 4.15
C LEU A 22 0.03 -12.33 3.03
N ARG A 23 -0.16 -13.61 3.36
CA ARG A 23 -0.47 -14.67 2.39
C ARG A 23 -1.79 -14.42 1.67
N SER A 24 -2.80 -13.98 2.42
CA SER A 24 -4.10 -13.57 1.89
C SER A 24 -3.97 -12.35 0.98
N LEU A 25 -3.12 -11.37 1.31
CA LEU A 25 -2.87 -10.21 0.45
C LEU A 25 -2.29 -10.64 -0.91
N VAL A 26 -1.13 -11.31 -0.91
CA VAL A 26 -0.39 -11.63 -2.15
C VAL A 26 -1.08 -12.66 -3.04
N SER A 27 -1.97 -13.48 -2.49
CA SER A 27 -2.74 -14.46 -3.25
C SER A 27 -3.93 -13.85 -4.00
N ASN A 28 -4.38 -12.66 -3.60
CA ASN A 28 -5.53 -11.98 -4.20
C ASN A 28 -5.12 -11.08 -5.37
N SER A 29 -6.00 -10.93 -6.35
CA SER A 29 -5.77 -10.08 -7.51
C SER A 29 -6.06 -8.61 -7.22
N CYS A 30 -5.17 -7.71 -7.65
CA CYS A 30 -5.31 -6.27 -7.49
C CYS A 30 -5.58 -5.59 -8.83
N THR A 31 -6.81 -5.10 -9.03
CA THR A 31 -7.17 -4.32 -10.23
C THR A 31 -6.48 -2.95 -10.31
N ARG A 32 -5.88 -2.50 -9.20
CA ARG A 32 -5.17 -1.23 -9.11
C ARG A 32 -3.66 -1.37 -9.29
N ASN A 33 -3.15 -2.60 -9.40
CA ASN A 33 -1.76 -2.85 -9.73
C ASN A 33 -1.60 -2.77 -11.26
N PRO A 34 -0.90 -1.75 -11.80
CA PRO A 34 -0.68 -1.64 -13.24
C PRO A 34 0.45 -2.55 -13.73
N ASP A 35 1.34 -2.98 -12.83
CA ASP A 35 2.56 -3.73 -13.16
C ASP A 35 2.35 -5.25 -13.07
N GLY A 36 1.37 -5.68 -12.27
CA GLY A 36 1.08 -7.09 -12.05
C GLY A 36 -0.38 -7.37 -11.75
N ARG A 37 -0.73 -8.66 -11.68
CA ARG A 37 -2.10 -9.12 -11.40
C ARG A 37 -2.44 -9.09 -9.91
N TYR A 38 -1.46 -9.21 -9.02
CA TYR A 38 -1.67 -9.45 -7.59
C TYR A 38 -1.46 -8.21 -6.73
N HIS A 39 -1.96 -8.24 -5.49
CA HIS A 39 -1.65 -7.19 -4.52
C HIS A 39 -0.18 -7.23 -4.14
N GLU A 40 0.42 -6.05 -4.12
CA GLU A 40 1.78 -5.86 -3.64
C GLU A 40 1.74 -5.34 -2.20
N PRO A 41 2.38 -6.05 -1.23
CA PRO A 41 2.40 -5.66 0.16
C PRO A 41 3.28 -4.43 0.36
N TYR A 42 2.85 -3.57 1.27
CA TYR A 42 3.65 -2.48 1.79
C TYR A 42 4.65 -3.04 2.81
N ASP A 43 5.94 -2.88 2.52
CA ASP A 43 7.05 -3.33 3.34
C ASP A 43 7.60 -2.25 4.28
N GLY A 44 7.06 -1.04 4.26
CA GLY A 44 7.43 0.03 5.18
C GLY A 44 6.72 -0.06 6.54
N ASP A 45 7.03 0.89 7.43
CA ASP A 45 6.47 0.93 8.77
C ASP A 45 4.96 1.26 8.74
N VAL A 46 4.14 0.36 9.28
CA VAL A 46 2.67 0.50 9.36
C VAL A 46 2.20 1.16 10.65
N ALA A 47 3.10 1.42 11.61
CA ALA A 47 2.78 2.09 12.86
C ALA A 47 2.84 3.62 12.73
N GLY A 48 3.54 4.14 11.71
CA GLY A 48 3.65 5.56 11.39
C GLY A 48 2.74 6.08 10.27
N ASP A 49 2.96 7.33 9.87
CA ASP A 49 2.32 7.95 8.72
C ASP A 49 2.91 7.46 7.39
N PHE A 50 2.05 7.20 6.41
CA PHE A 50 2.43 6.84 5.05
C PHE A 50 2.85 8.07 4.26
N THR A 51 4.12 8.13 3.84
CA THR A 51 4.66 9.27 3.09
C THR A 51 4.69 8.98 1.59
N CYS A 52 4.27 9.93 0.75
CA CYS A 52 4.33 9.79 -0.70
C CYS A 52 5.74 9.91 -1.24
N LYS A 53 6.24 8.88 -1.93
CA LYS A 53 7.57 8.91 -2.56
C LYS A 53 7.72 9.97 -3.65
N TYR A 54 6.62 10.42 -4.25
CA TYR A 54 6.65 11.41 -5.33
C TYR A 54 6.50 12.85 -4.87
N CYS A 55 5.67 13.11 -3.85
CA CYS A 55 5.32 14.47 -3.45
C CYS A 55 5.60 14.78 -1.97
N GLY A 56 6.08 13.82 -1.18
CA GLY A 56 6.42 13.99 0.23
C GLY A 56 5.22 14.20 1.17
N ARG A 57 3.97 14.12 0.68
CA ARG A 57 2.78 14.27 1.55
C ARG A 57 2.62 13.04 2.44
N THR A 58 2.35 13.27 3.71
CA THR A 58 2.05 12.25 4.71
C THR A 58 0.55 12.00 4.80
N TYR A 59 0.18 10.74 5.06
CA TYR A 59 -1.19 10.28 5.20
C TYR A 59 -1.26 9.29 6.36
N ARG A 60 -2.27 9.40 7.21
CA ARG A 60 -2.53 8.40 8.26
C ARG A 60 -3.07 7.08 7.70
N ASP A 61 -3.67 7.14 6.51
CA ASP A 61 -4.28 5.99 5.86
C ASP A 61 -3.76 5.85 4.42
N ILE A 62 -3.03 4.75 4.17
CA ILE A 62 -2.57 4.37 2.83
C ILE A 62 -3.72 4.25 1.82
N ARG A 63 -4.92 3.83 2.26
CA ARG A 63 -6.10 3.74 1.40
C ARG A 63 -6.52 5.11 0.86
N ASN A 64 -6.54 6.14 1.72
CA ASN A 64 -6.84 7.51 1.30
C ASN A 64 -5.73 8.08 0.41
N MET A 65 -4.48 7.77 0.74
CA MET A 65 -3.33 8.16 -0.07
C MET A 65 -3.46 7.67 -1.52
N VAL A 66 -3.51 6.35 -1.72
CA VAL A 66 -3.53 5.73 -3.06
C VAL A 66 -4.87 5.89 -3.78
N ALA A 67 -5.93 6.32 -3.08
CA ALA A 67 -7.18 6.68 -3.72
C ALA A 67 -7.10 8.01 -4.49
N ASN A 68 -6.22 8.92 -4.06
CA ASN A 68 -6.10 10.26 -4.63
C ASN A 68 -5.01 10.35 -5.70
N SER A 69 -5.20 11.30 -6.63
CA SER A 69 -4.23 11.62 -7.68
C SER A 69 -3.07 12.43 -7.12
N CYS A 70 -1.85 12.10 -7.52
CA CYS A 70 -0.65 12.79 -7.09
C CYS A 70 -0.13 13.71 -8.20
N PRO A 71 -0.02 15.02 -7.97
CA PRO A 71 0.43 15.98 -8.99
C PRO A 71 1.92 15.85 -9.35
N LYS A 72 2.71 15.18 -8.50
CA LYS A 72 4.14 14.91 -8.72
C LYS A 72 4.41 13.49 -9.20
N ASN A 73 3.37 12.69 -9.44
CA ASN A 73 3.56 11.36 -10.02
C ASN A 73 4.04 11.53 -11.48
N PRO A 74 5.11 10.82 -11.90
CA PRO A 74 5.59 10.85 -13.29
C PRO A 74 4.53 10.41 -14.31
N VAL A 75 3.57 9.57 -13.89
CA VAL A 75 2.44 9.19 -14.74
C VAL A 75 1.36 10.26 -14.66
N ARG A 76 0.93 10.79 -15.81
CA ARG A 76 -0.15 11.78 -15.88
C ARG A 76 -1.46 11.18 -15.37
N GLY A 77 -2.01 11.77 -14.30
CA GLY A 77 -3.19 11.22 -13.60
C GLY A 77 -2.86 10.04 -12.69
N GLY A 78 -1.57 9.78 -12.44
CA GLY A 78 -1.13 8.76 -11.51
C GLY A 78 -1.47 9.11 -10.06
N ARG A 79 -1.58 8.07 -9.23
CA ARG A 79 -1.99 8.17 -7.82
C ARG A 79 -0.79 8.39 -6.89
N HIS A 80 -1.04 8.75 -5.64
CA HIS A 80 0.02 8.71 -4.63
C HIS A 80 0.51 7.27 -4.44
N SER A 81 1.80 7.14 -4.12
CA SER A 81 2.43 5.85 -3.86
C SER A 81 3.29 5.99 -2.60
N PRO A 82 3.13 5.07 -1.64
CA PRO A 82 3.89 5.12 -0.40
C PRO A 82 5.38 4.93 -0.68
N ALA A 83 6.19 5.68 0.05
CA ALA A 83 7.61 5.43 0.22
C ALA A 83 7.76 4.20 1.11
N ARG A 84 8.58 3.27 0.67
CA ARG A 84 8.96 2.07 1.42
C ARG A 84 10.18 2.41 2.26
#